data_AF-A0A535A4J4-F1
#
_entry.id   AF-A0A535A4J4-F1
#
_cell.length_a   1.000
_cell.length_b   1.000
_cell.length_c   1.000
_cell.angle_alpha   90.00
_cell.angle_beta   90.00
_cell.angle_gamma   90.00
#
_symmetry.space_group_name_H-M   'P 1'
#
loop_
_entity.id
_entity.type
_entity.pdbx_description
1 polymer ?
#
loop_
_entity_poly.entity_id
_entity_poly.type
_entity_poly.pdbx_seq_one_letter_code
_entity_poly.pdbx_strand_id
1 'polypeptide(L)'
;MTADVVPPELLEIPSAQERRRLDRDLCAQLLDRLLRRLARQEALCRRVLGRLAQHFLSKRAHQRLGFVRLDDFARERLGLSGRELQELARVAQRLEALPALARTFAEGALSWSHLRLLVSVATPDTEAAWLARARDESVRALEAAIAAARGVPPDPDERTLDGEPRARFHLRCPRRVRRLWRHAAELASRMSGARLPAWRAAEAIAAEGLASDAADAVAQSDPLAPMRRDAAAPLSPAAWEAIAEALPEPVERLTLLADTADPFQLDARLRAAVRALQRIDFQIGRLLRLVAQLRLHRAFGLRAFPDYVRERLGCSCRKARALLALDRRLAELPALAAAYRDGALSLTRALVLLPVVHPDTEAAWVERAQQVTVRRLVDLVEWALEVEEPGHPAAPPPAEGMLVLPPVQMCARGADAEVRFAGPASVVALLRTAIRAFTPRGAPPWQGFERLLLHVAAEWERRPRHRDPIFERDGWRCAVPACTARASLHDHHVLYRSRGGDHARNNRVAICAAHHLNGIHRFRIRVHGVAPHDLTWQLGVRQGRPPLMVTHGDRYVQT
;
A
#
# COMPACT_ATOMS: atom_id res chain seq x y z
N MET A 1 -13.63 9.59 -21.96
CA MET A 1 -13.37 8.34 -21.22
C MET A 1 -12.72 7.37 -22.19
N THR A 2 -11.62 6.69 -21.83
CA THR A 2 -11.08 5.60 -22.66
C THR A 2 -12.02 4.41 -22.56
N ALA A 3 -12.39 3.83 -23.71
CA ALA A 3 -13.16 2.59 -23.77
C ALA A 3 -12.37 1.45 -23.10
N ASP A 4 -13.07 0.44 -22.58
CA ASP A 4 -12.41 -0.76 -22.08
C ASP A 4 -11.72 -1.51 -23.22
N VAL A 5 -10.57 -2.11 -22.92
CA VAL A 5 -9.73 -2.84 -23.89
C VAL A 5 -10.35 -4.20 -24.18
N VAL A 6 -10.98 -4.77 -23.17
CA VAL A 6 -11.68 -6.05 -23.20
C VAL A 6 -13.18 -5.77 -23.14
N PRO A 7 -13.97 -6.31 -24.10
CA PRO A 7 -15.43 -6.24 -24.04
C PRO A 7 -15.99 -6.75 -22.71
N PRO A 8 -17.00 -6.09 -22.12
CA PRO A 8 -17.56 -6.49 -20.82
C PRO A 8 -18.01 -7.95 -20.75
N GLU A 9 -18.51 -8.50 -21.86
CA GLU A 9 -19.01 -9.87 -21.97
C GLU A 9 -17.89 -10.90 -21.75
N LEU A 10 -16.65 -10.55 -22.10
CA LEU A 10 -15.47 -11.40 -21.88
C LEU A 10 -14.87 -11.26 -20.48
N LEU A 11 -15.38 -10.35 -19.67
CA LEU A 11 -15.00 -10.19 -18.26
C LEU A 11 -15.93 -10.95 -17.31
N GLU A 12 -17.04 -11.49 -17.82
CA GLU A 12 -17.97 -12.31 -17.05
C GLU A 12 -17.41 -13.71 -16.80
N ILE A 13 -17.85 -14.30 -15.69
CA ILE A 13 -17.37 -15.61 -15.27
C ILE A 13 -18.30 -16.67 -15.82
N PRO A 14 -17.79 -17.61 -16.63
CA PRO A 14 -18.66 -18.65 -17.18
C PRO A 14 -19.29 -19.48 -16.05
N SER A 15 -20.59 -19.75 -16.19
CA SER A 15 -21.36 -20.61 -15.32
C SER A 15 -20.74 -22.01 -15.20
N ALA A 16 -21.16 -22.79 -14.21
CA ALA A 16 -20.67 -24.16 -14.05
C ALA A 16 -20.96 -25.05 -15.29
N GLN A 17 -22.04 -24.78 -16.03
CA GLN A 17 -22.41 -25.52 -17.23
C GLN A 17 -21.53 -25.11 -18.42
N GLU A 18 -21.34 -23.81 -18.65
CA GLU A 18 -20.45 -23.29 -19.69
C GLU A 18 -19.01 -23.79 -19.47
N ARG A 19 -18.55 -23.83 -18.22
CA ARG A 19 -17.22 -24.34 -17.88
C ARG A 19 -16.96 -25.78 -18.29
N ARG A 20 -18.00 -26.62 -18.39
CA ARG A 20 -17.85 -28.03 -18.83
C ARG A 20 -17.69 -28.15 -20.34
N ARG A 21 -18.16 -27.17 -21.10
CA ARG A 21 -18.14 -27.15 -22.57
C ARG A 21 -17.00 -26.30 -23.15
N LEU A 22 -16.25 -25.60 -22.30
CA LEU A 22 -15.11 -24.79 -22.71
C LEU A 22 -13.98 -25.65 -23.30
N ASP A 23 -13.61 -25.35 -24.53
CA ASP A 23 -12.28 -25.67 -25.03
C ASP A 23 -11.25 -24.88 -24.21
N ARG A 24 -10.51 -25.60 -23.37
CA ARG A 24 -9.58 -24.99 -22.40
C ARG A 24 -8.37 -24.39 -23.09
N ASP A 25 -7.92 -24.96 -24.20
CA ASP A 25 -6.73 -24.50 -24.89
C ASP A 25 -7.05 -23.23 -25.70
N LEU A 26 -8.18 -23.22 -26.41
CA LEU A 26 -8.67 -22.02 -27.07
C LEU A 26 -8.94 -20.88 -26.07
N CYS A 27 -9.58 -21.19 -24.94
CA CYS A 27 -9.83 -20.23 -23.88
C CYS A 27 -8.52 -19.69 -23.28
N ALA A 28 -7.54 -20.56 -23.02
CA ALA A 28 -6.23 -20.16 -22.52
C ALA A 28 -5.55 -19.19 -23.50
N GLN A 29 -5.54 -19.51 -24.80
CA GLN A 29 -4.94 -18.66 -25.83
C GLN A 29 -5.62 -17.29 -25.94
N LEU A 30 -6.96 -17.25 -25.92
CA LEU A 30 -7.73 -16.00 -25.98
C LEU A 30 -7.43 -15.11 -24.77
N LEU A 31 -7.54 -15.65 -23.56
CA LEU A 31 -7.32 -14.89 -22.33
C LEU A 31 -5.86 -14.43 -22.20
N ASP A 32 -4.90 -15.23 -22.65
CA ASP A 32 -3.49 -14.85 -22.68
C ASP A 32 -3.24 -13.66 -23.60
N ARG A 33 -3.77 -13.68 -24.84
CA ARG A 33 -3.64 -12.54 -25.76
C ARG A 33 -4.23 -11.25 -25.16
N LEU A 34 -5.42 -11.32 -24.57
CA LEU A 34 -6.06 -10.18 -23.91
C LEU A 34 -5.25 -9.67 -22.72
N LEU A 35 -4.77 -10.57 -21.86
CA LEU A 35 -3.94 -10.22 -20.70
C LEU A 35 -2.62 -9.58 -21.10
N ARG A 36 -1.95 -10.09 -22.14
CA ARG A 36 -0.70 -9.52 -22.62
C ARG A 36 -0.92 -8.13 -23.26
N ARG A 37 -2.03 -7.93 -23.98
CA ARG A 37 -2.46 -6.61 -24.50
C ARG A 37 -2.74 -5.60 -23.37
N LEU A 38 -3.46 -6.01 -22.34
CA LEU A 38 -3.70 -5.19 -21.15
C LEU A 38 -2.39 -4.87 -20.42
N ALA A 39 -1.52 -5.86 -20.21
CA ALA A 39 -0.21 -5.67 -19.58
C ALA A 39 0.66 -4.69 -20.39
N ARG A 40 0.53 -4.70 -21.72
CA ARG A 40 1.19 -3.74 -22.60
C ARG A 40 0.66 -2.32 -22.41
N GLN A 41 -0.66 -2.13 -22.42
CA GLN A 41 -1.25 -0.82 -22.14
C GLN A 41 -0.92 -0.30 -20.74
N GLU A 42 -0.92 -1.19 -19.74
CA GLU A 42 -0.52 -0.91 -18.36
C GLU A 42 0.91 -0.35 -18.31
N ALA A 43 1.85 -1.01 -18.98
CA ALA A 43 3.24 -0.62 -19.03
C ALA A 43 3.43 0.74 -19.71
N LEU A 44 2.70 1.02 -20.79
CA LEU A 44 2.72 2.32 -21.45
C LEU A 44 2.14 3.43 -20.56
N CYS A 45 1.05 3.16 -19.83
CA CYS A 45 0.50 4.10 -18.85
C CYS A 45 1.49 4.39 -17.71
N ARG A 46 2.27 3.39 -17.27
CA ARG A 46 3.35 3.60 -16.30
C ARG A 46 4.45 4.52 -16.82
N ARG A 47 4.78 4.48 -18.10
CA ARG A 47 5.74 5.42 -18.72
C ARG A 47 5.23 6.86 -18.66
N VAL A 48 3.95 7.08 -18.97
CA VAL A 48 3.27 8.38 -18.82
C VAL A 48 3.33 8.86 -17.37
N LEU A 49 2.97 8.00 -16.42
CA LEU A 49 3.07 8.29 -14.99
C LEU A 49 4.50 8.63 -14.55
N GLY A 50 5.51 7.90 -15.05
CA GLY A 50 6.91 8.15 -14.74
C GLY A 50 7.39 9.53 -15.18
N ARG A 51 7.06 9.96 -16.40
CA ARG A 51 7.38 11.31 -16.88
C ARG A 51 6.72 12.40 -16.03
N LEU A 52 5.44 12.24 -15.73
CA LEU A 52 4.72 13.16 -14.84
C LEU A 52 5.34 13.20 -13.44
N ALA A 53 5.71 12.04 -12.90
CA ALA A 53 6.33 11.90 -11.60
C ALA A 53 7.72 12.57 -11.55
N GLN A 54 8.53 12.45 -12.60
CA GLN A 54 9.83 13.10 -12.72
C GLN A 54 9.70 14.63 -12.56
N HIS A 55 8.80 15.27 -13.32
CA HIS A 55 8.56 16.72 -13.19
C HIS A 55 7.91 17.10 -11.85
N PHE A 56 7.05 16.25 -11.30
CA PHE A 56 6.44 16.48 -10.00
C PHE A 56 7.49 16.47 -8.87
N LEU A 57 8.42 15.52 -8.91
CA LEU A 57 9.47 15.36 -7.90
C LEU A 57 10.55 16.43 -8.02
N SER A 58 10.97 16.80 -9.24
CA SER A 58 11.97 17.85 -9.45
C SER A 58 11.50 19.20 -8.87
N LYS A 59 10.19 19.48 -8.93
CA LYS A 59 9.57 20.69 -8.37
C LYS A 59 9.22 20.57 -6.87
N ARG A 60 9.45 19.42 -6.24
CA ARG A 60 8.92 19.10 -4.89
C ARG A 60 7.44 19.46 -4.75
N ALA A 61 6.66 19.18 -5.79
CA ALA A 61 5.31 19.71 -5.99
C ALA A 61 4.36 19.42 -4.81
N HIS A 62 4.46 18.24 -4.18
CA HIS A 62 3.69 17.86 -2.99
C HIS A 62 3.73 18.93 -1.87
N GLN A 63 4.88 19.60 -1.66
CA GLN A 63 5.01 20.65 -0.65
C GLN A 63 4.17 21.87 -0.97
N ARG A 64 4.08 22.25 -2.25
CA ARG A 64 3.22 23.36 -2.70
C ARG A 64 1.75 23.03 -2.59
N LEU A 65 1.41 21.75 -2.71
CA LEU A 65 0.08 21.18 -2.54
C LEU A 65 -0.36 21.02 -1.07
N GLY A 66 0.49 21.41 -0.11
CA GLY A 66 0.17 21.35 1.31
C GLY A 66 0.55 20.03 2.00
N PHE A 67 1.23 19.11 1.31
CA PHE A 67 1.75 17.88 1.91
C PHE A 67 3.22 18.02 2.24
N VAL A 68 3.64 17.65 3.45
CA VAL A 68 5.08 17.63 3.80
C VAL A 68 5.77 16.38 3.26
N ARG A 69 5.13 15.21 3.39
CA ARG A 69 5.71 13.90 3.05
C ARG A 69 5.19 13.44 1.70
N LEU A 70 6.08 12.96 0.84
CA LEU A 70 5.71 12.40 -0.46
C LEU A 70 4.77 11.19 -0.31
N ASP A 71 5.00 10.33 0.69
CA ASP A 71 4.16 9.16 0.95
C ASP A 71 2.71 9.52 1.30
N ASP A 72 2.52 10.59 2.08
CA ASP A 72 1.17 11.04 2.46
C ASP A 72 0.44 11.56 1.21
N PHE A 73 1.12 12.36 0.37
CA PHE A 73 0.58 12.79 -0.93
C PHE A 73 0.24 11.60 -1.84
N ALA A 74 1.21 10.71 -2.09
CA ALA A 74 1.05 9.61 -3.03
C ALA A 74 -0.07 8.65 -2.60
N ARG A 75 -0.17 8.35 -1.30
CA ARG A 75 -1.22 7.51 -0.75
C ARG A 75 -2.59 8.17 -0.88
N GLU A 76 -2.68 9.43 -0.47
CA GLU A 76 -3.96 10.13 -0.38
C GLU A 76 -4.51 10.51 -1.76
N ARG A 77 -3.64 11.00 -2.65
CA ARG A 77 -4.02 11.55 -3.94
C ARG A 77 -3.99 10.53 -5.07
N LEU A 78 -3.04 9.59 -5.03
CA LEU A 78 -2.77 8.66 -6.12
C LEU A 78 -3.08 7.21 -5.76
N GLY A 79 -3.28 6.87 -4.48
CA GLY A 79 -3.40 5.48 -4.05
C GLY A 79 -2.13 4.65 -4.28
N LEU A 80 -0.98 5.32 -4.41
CA LEU A 80 0.34 4.70 -4.61
C LEU A 80 1.22 4.89 -3.37
N SER A 81 2.32 4.16 -3.28
CA SER A 81 3.39 4.49 -2.32
C SER A 81 4.30 5.58 -2.88
N GLY A 82 4.94 6.38 -2.00
CA GLY A 82 5.94 7.35 -2.46
C GLY A 82 7.15 6.68 -3.11
N ARG A 83 7.55 5.49 -2.62
CA ARG A 83 8.59 4.66 -3.26
C ARG A 83 8.22 4.27 -4.69
N GLU A 84 6.97 3.87 -4.94
CA GLU A 84 6.51 3.56 -6.31
C GLU A 84 6.54 4.80 -7.20
N LEU A 85 6.12 5.96 -6.69
CA LEU A 85 6.16 7.22 -7.44
C LEU A 85 7.61 7.65 -7.77
N GLN A 86 8.54 7.51 -6.82
CA GLN A 86 9.96 7.77 -7.01
C GLN A 86 10.59 6.82 -8.03
N GLU A 87 10.23 5.54 -7.96
CA GLU A 87 10.74 4.53 -8.87
C GLU A 87 10.23 4.75 -10.30
N LEU A 88 8.96 5.13 -10.48
CA LEU A 88 8.42 5.52 -11.78
C LEU A 88 9.17 6.71 -12.38
N ALA A 89 9.45 7.74 -11.57
CA ALA A 89 10.25 8.90 -11.98
C ALA A 89 11.69 8.53 -12.32
N ARG A 90 12.33 7.68 -11.51
CA ARG A 90 13.69 7.18 -11.76
C ARG A 90 13.77 6.43 -13.08
N VAL A 91 12.82 5.54 -13.35
CA VAL A 91 12.77 4.80 -14.62
C VAL A 91 12.62 5.76 -15.79
N ALA A 92 11.70 6.73 -15.72
CA ALA A 92 11.52 7.72 -16.77
C ALA A 92 12.80 8.54 -17.05
N GLN A 93 13.44 9.05 -15.99
CA GLN A 93 14.70 9.79 -16.10
C GLN A 93 15.81 8.94 -16.73
N ARG A 94 15.92 7.67 -16.33
CA ARG A 94 16.97 6.79 -16.85
C ARG A 94 16.79 6.47 -18.33
N LEU A 95 15.56 6.38 -18.82
CA LEU A 95 15.27 6.17 -20.23
C LEU A 95 15.65 7.36 -21.13
N GLU A 96 15.83 8.55 -20.58
CA GLU A 96 16.38 9.69 -21.35
C GLU A 96 17.85 9.45 -21.74
N ALA A 97 18.61 8.74 -20.88
CA ALA A 97 20.00 8.37 -21.14
C ALA A 97 20.17 6.98 -21.78
N LEU A 98 19.06 6.28 -22.03
CA LEU A 98 19.03 4.87 -22.47
C LEU A 98 18.04 4.73 -23.64
N PRO A 99 18.39 5.31 -24.82
CA PRO A 99 17.46 5.44 -25.95
C PRO A 99 17.15 4.08 -26.60
N ALA A 100 18.05 3.09 -26.55
CA ALA A 100 17.76 1.79 -27.14
C ALA A 100 16.71 1.02 -26.34
N LEU A 101 16.79 1.02 -25.00
CA LEU A 101 15.79 0.48 -24.08
C LEU A 101 14.48 1.24 -24.23
N ALA A 102 14.53 2.57 -24.33
CA ALA A 102 13.34 3.38 -24.50
C ALA A 102 12.58 3.00 -25.79
N ARG A 103 13.30 2.79 -26.90
CA ARG A 103 12.74 2.36 -28.20
C ARG A 103 12.22 0.93 -28.14
N THR A 104 13.02 -0.04 -27.69
CA THR A 104 12.59 -1.45 -27.60
C THR A 104 11.40 -1.62 -26.65
N PHE A 105 11.36 -0.85 -25.57
CA PHE A 105 10.18 -0.78 -24.72
C PHE A 105 8.99 -0.12 -25.40
N ALA A 106 9.17 0.93 -26.22
CA ALA A 106 8.08 1.55 -26.98
C ALA A 106 7.49 0.63 -28.07
N GLU A 107 8.30 -0.25 -28.65
CA GLU A 107 7.89 -1.27 -29.64
C GLU A 107 7.17 -2.47 -29.01
N GLY A 108 7.20 -2.61 -27.68
CA GLY A 108 6.56 -3.71 -26.97
C GLY A 108 7.39 -4.98 -26.86
N ALA A 109 8.65 -4.93 -27.30
CA ALA A 109 9.61 -6.03 -27.20
C ALA A 109 10.23 -6.18 -25.79
N LEU A 110 9.90 -5.28 -24.85
CA LEU A 110 10.23 -5.42 -23.43
C LEU A 110 8.99 -5.28 -22.54
N SER A 111 8.91 -6.13 -21.52
CA SER A 111 7.96 -5.96 -20.42
C SER A 111 8.40 -4.85 -19.45
N TRP A 112 7.47 -4.37 -18.62
CA TRP A 112 7.78 -3.42 -17.56
C TRP A 112 8.79 -3.99 -16.53
N SER A 113 8.69 -5.29 -16.23
CA SER A 113 9.63 -5.95 -15.31
C SER A 113 11.03 -6.02 -15.90
N HIS A 114 11.17 -6.37 -17.20
CA HIS A 114 12.46 -6.30 -17.90
C HIS A 114 13.04 -4.89 -17.86
N LEU A 115 12.24 -3.88 -18.24
CA LEU A 115 12.67 -2.50 -18.28
C LEU A 115 13.25 -2.02 -16.94
N ARG A 116 12.54 -2.29 -15.84
CA ARG A 116 12.97 -1.90 -14.48
C ARG A 116 14.30 -2.55 -14.08
N LEU A 117 14.45 -3.83 -14.38
CA LEU A 117 15.68 -4.57 -14.10
C LEU A 117 16.84 -3.97 -14.90
N LEU A 118 16.65 -3.76 -16.20
CA LEU A 118 17.70 -3.26 -17.10
C LEU A 118 18.11 -1.82 -16.78
N VAL A 119 17.16 -0.90 -16.56
CA VAL A 119 17.43 0.50 -16.17
C VAL A 119 18.32 0.61 -14.94
N SER A 120 18.26 -0.40 -14.07
CA SER A 120 19.00 -0.41 -12.82
C SER A 120 20.49 -0.75 -13.00
N VAL A 121 20.91 -1.33 -14.13
CA VAL A 121 22.32 -1.72 -14.43
C VAL A 121 22.87 -1.18 -15.74
N ALA A 122 22.01 -0.94 -16.74
CA ALA A 122 22.44 -0.58 -18.08
C ALA A 122 23.06 0.82 -18.10
N THR A 123 24.17 0.97 -18.79
CA THR A 123 24.79 2.26 -19.13
C THR A 123 24.63 2.48 -20.63
N PRO A 124 24.85 3.69 -21.17
CA PRO A 124 24.83 3.90 -22.61
C PRO A 124 25.70 2.89 -23.38
N ASP A 125 26.87 2.55 -22.83
CA ASP A 125 27.81 1.60 -23.46
C ASP A 125 27.38 0.14 -23.33
N THR A 126 26.64 -0.22 -22.28
CA THR A 126 26.25 -1.62 -21.99
C THR A 126 24.80 -1.93 -22.37
N GLU A 127 24.02 -0.93 -22.77
CA GLU A 127 22.59 -1.05 -23.06
C GLU A 127 22.29 -2.11 -24.13
N ALA A 128 23.07 -2.13 -25.23
CA ALA A 128 22.89 -3.08 -26.32
C ALA A 128 23.15 -4.53 -25.89
N ALA A 129 24.18 -4.77 -25.08
CA ALA A 129 24.50 -6.10 -24.57
C ALA A 129 23.40 -6.61 -23.63
N TRP A 130 22.89 -5.74 -22.75
CA TRP A 130 21.78 -6.08 -21.87
C TRP A 130 20.47 -6.36 -22.63
N LEU A 131 20.20 -5.63 -23.71
CA LEU A 131 19.06 -5.87 -24.59
C LEU A 131 19.15 -7.23 -25.29
N ALA A 132 20.33 -7.61 -25.79
CA ALA A 132 20.54 -8.92 -26.40
C ALA A 132 20.21 -10.04 -25.40
N ARG A 133 20.73 -9.95 -24.17
CA ARG A 133 20.41 -10.90 -23.10
C ARG A 133 18.92 -10.96 -22.79
N ALA A 134 18.25 -9.81 -22.67
CA ALA A 134 16.82 -9.76 -22.35
C ALA A 134 15.90 -10.34 -23.44
N ARG A 135 16.39 -10.51 -24.68
CA ARG A 135 15.65 -11.20 -25.75
C ARG A 135 15.67 -12.72 -25.57
N ASP A 136 16.80 -13.25 -25.13
CA ASP A 136 17.05 -14.69 -25.10
C ASP A 136 16.87 -15.30 -23.70
N GLU A 137 16.91 -14.47 -22.65
CA GLU A 137 16.82 -14.88 -21.24
C GLU A 137 15.44 -14.57 -20.63
N SER A 138 14.98 -15.46 -19.74
CA SER A 138 13.79 -15.20 -18.89
C SER A 138 14.02 -14.05 -17.91
N VAL A 139 12.94 -13.48 -17.35
CA VAL A 139 13.03 -12.43 -16.31
C VAL A 139 13.91 -12.92 -15.15
N ARG A 140 13.75 -14.18 -14.75
CA ARG A 140 14.53 -14.81 -13.67
C ARG A 140 16.01 -14.96 -14.00
N ALA A 141 16.33 -15.36 -15.22
CA ALA A 141 17.71 -15.48 -15.68
C ALA A 141 18.38 -14.09 -15.70
N LEU A 142 17.65 -13.08 -16.18
CA LEU A 142 18.11 -11.69 -16.19
C LEU A 142 18.31 -11.13 -14.77
N GLU A 143 17.41 -11.42 -13.82
CA GLU A 143 17.58 -11.09 -12.40
C GLU A 143 18.87 -11.69 -11.82
N ALA A 144 19.15 -12.97 -12.12
CA ALA A 144 20.35 -13.66 -11.67
C ALA A 144 21.62 -13.08 -12.32
N ALA A 145 21.57 -12.75 -13.61
CA ALA A 145 22.67 -12.11 -14.32
C ALA A 145 23.01 -10.72 -13.77
N ILE A 146 21.98 -9.92 -13.48
CA ILE A 146 22.12 -8.58 -12.89
C ILE A 146 22.72 -8.66 -11.50
N ALA A 147 22.31 -9.64 -10.71
CA ALA A 147 22.87 -9.89 -9.40
C ALA A 147 24.37 -10.17 -9.46
N ALA A 148 24.76 -11.10 -10.33
CA ALA A 148 26.15 -11.45 -10.55
C ALA A 148 26.96 -10.21 -10.97
N ALA A 149 26.43 -9.39 -11.89
CA ALA A 149 27.08 -8.18 -12.37
C ALA A 149 27.25 -7.09 -11.29
N ARG A 150 26.38 -7.07 -10.27
CA ARG A 150 26.45 -6.10 -9.16
C ARG A 150 27.36 -6.52 -8.02
N GLY A 151 27.82 -7.78 -7.99
CA GLY A 151 28.44 -8.36 -6.80
C GLY A 151 27.49 -8.41 -5.59
N VAL A 152 26.19 -8.24 -5.83
CA VAL A 152 25.13 -8.27 -4.82
C VAL A 152 24.20 -9.41 -5.20
N PRO A 153 24.01 -10.44 -4.35
CA PRO A 153 23.06 -11.50 -4.64
C PRO A 153 21.69 -10.92 -5.03
N PRO A 154 20.93 -11.56 -5.93
CA PRO A 154 19.78 -10.93 -6.59
C PRO A 154 18.88 -10.31 -5.54
N ASP A 155 18.63 -9.00 -5.66
CA ASP A 155 17.78 -8.25 -4.74
C ASP A 155 16.45 -8.99 -4.62
N PRO A 156 16.18 -9.70 -3.51
CA PRO A 156 15.02 -10.53 -3.38
C PRO A 156 13.87 -9.62 -2.97
N ASP A 157 13.52 -8.62 -3.77
CA ASP A 157 12.51 -7.62 -3.44
C ASP A 157 11.10 -8.27 -3.32
N GLU A 158 10.96 -9.58 -3.60
CA GLU A 158 9.81 -10.42 -3.23
C GLU A 158 10.03 -11.37 -2.02
N ARG A 159 11.28 -11.71 -1.65
CA ARG A 159 11.63 -12.69 -0.61
C ARG A 159 12.38 -12.12 0.60
N THR A 160 12.77 -10.85 0.58
CA THR A 160 13.44 -10.20 1.70
C THR A 160 12.69 -8.97 2.20
N LEU A 161 12.86 -8.68 3.48
CA LEU A 161 12.44 -7.46 4.16
C LEU A 161 13.64 -7.00 4.98
N ASP A 162 14.06 -5.74 4.81
CA ASP A 162 15.24 -5.17 5.48
C ASP A 162 16.55 -5.92 5.19
N GLY A 163 16.71 -6.44 3.97
CA GLY A 163 17.88 -7.23 3.56
C GLY A 163 17.87 -8.70 4.03
N GLU A 164 16.87 -9.11 4.80
CA GLU A 164 16.77 -10.46 5.37
C GLU A 164 15.64 -11.30 4.77
N PRO A 165 15.74 -12.66 4.77
CA PRO A 165 14.65 -13.53 4.36
C PRO A 165 13.33 -13.22 5.06
N ARG A 166 12.24 -13.17 4.30
CA ARG A 166 10.91 -12.88 4.81
C ARG A 166 10.32 -14.09 5.51
N ALA A 167 10.02 -13.97 6.80
CA ALA A 167 9.26 -14.96 7.57
C ALA A 167 7.81 -14.51 7.80
N ARG A 168 6.93 -15.45 8.12
CA ARG A 168 5.54 -15.19 8.51
C ARG A 168 5.35 -15.46 10.00
N PHE A 169 4.79 -14.47 10.68
CA PHE A 169 4.26 -14.65 12.03
C PHE A 169 2.77 -14.96 11.95
N HIS A 170 2.34 -16.00 12.66
CA HIS A 170 0.93 -16.34 12.84
C HIS A 170 0.74 -16.87 14.25
N LEU A 171 -0.20 -16.28 14.98
CA LEU A 171 -0.64 -16.71 16.29
C LEU A 171 -2.16 -16.66 16.33
N ARG A 172 -2.80 -17.80 16.63
CA ARG A 172 -4.22 -17.83 17.01
C ARG A 172 -4.33 -17.40 18.47
N CYS A 173 -5.22 -16.46 18.76
CA CYS A 173 -5.36 -15.87 20.08
C CYS A 173 -6.81 -15.41 20.32
N PRO A 174 -7.21 -15.19 21.58
CA PRO A 174 -8.47 -14.52 21.88
C PRO A 174 -8.51 -13.09 21.29
N ARG A 175 -9.70 -12.59 20.94
CA ARG A 175 -9.93 -11.21 20.46
C ARG A 175 -9.26 -10.14 21.32
N ARG A 176 -9.30 -10.28 22.65
CA ARG A 176 -8.64 -9.33 23.58
C ARG A 176 -7.12 -9.24 23.39
N VAL A 177 -6.44 -10.35 23.06
CA VAL A 177 -5.00 -10.37 22.81
C VAL A 177 -4.68 -9.65 21.50
N ARG A 178 -5.52 -9.81 20.48
CA ARG A 178 -5.41 -9.04 19.23
C ARG A 178 -5.62 -7.54 19.48
N ARG A 179 -6.54 -7.16 20.36
CA ARG A 179 -6.73 -5.75 20.80
C ARG A 179 -5.49 -5.21 21.50
N LEU A 180 -4.92 -5.95 22.45
CA LEU A 180 -3.68 -5.60 23.13
C LEU A 180 -2.51 -5.46 22.14
N TRP A 181 -2.41 -6.34 21.15
CA TRP A 181 -1.42 -6.23 20.07
C TRP A 181 -1.54 -4.90 19.31
N ARG A 182 -2.77 -4.51 18.92
CA ARG A 182 -3.01 -3.24 18.23
C ARG A 182 -2.67 -2.05 19.11
N HIS A 183 -3.05 -2.08 20.39
CA HIS A 183 -2.70 -1.04 21.37
C HIS A 183 -1.19 -0.89 21.51
N ALA A 184 -0.47 -1.99 21.73
CA ALA A 184 0.98 -1.98 21.83
C ALA A 184 1.66 -1.53 20.52
N ALA A 185 1.15 -1.94 19.36
CA ALA A 185 1.69 -1.48 18.07
C ALA A 185 1.46 0.03 17.82
N GLU A 186 0.35 0.58 18.31
CA GLU A 186 0.11 2.03 18.31
C GLU A 186 1.07 2.73 19.28
N LEU A 187 1.28 2.21 20.49
CA LEU A 187 2.28 2.74 21.43
C LEU A 187 3.69 2.70 20.82
N ALA A 188 4.09 1.61 20.17
CA ALA A 188 5.37 1.51 19.45
C ALA A 188 5.50 2.59 18.36
N SER A 189 4.43 2.86 17.63
CA SER A 189 4.38 3.92 16.62
C SER A 189 4.51 5.32 17.23
N ARG A 190 3.94 5.54 18.42
CA ARG A 190 4.11 6.78 19.18
C ARG A 190 5.55 6.95 19.64
N MET A 191 6.14 5.91 20.22
CA MET A 191 7.54 5.92 20.69
C MET A 191 8.53 6.16 19.54
N SER A 192 8.24 5.61 18.36
CA SER A 192 9.10 5.75 17.16
C SER A 192 8.85 7.03 16.36
N GLY A 193 7.83 7.83 16.71
CA GLY A 193 7.54 9.08 16.00
C GLY A 193 6.92 8.94 14.60
N ALA A 194 6.58 7.72 14.18
CA ALA A 194 5.94 7.45 12.89
C ALA A 194 5.04 6.22 12.96
N ARG A 195 4.06 6.12 12.06
CA ARG A 195 3.26 4.89 11.94
C ARG A 195 4.16 3.73 11.52
N LEU A 196 4.29 2.70 12.37
CA LEU A 196 5.11 1.54 12.06
C LEU A 196 4.32 0.47 11.30
N PRO A 197 4.94 -0.24 10.34
CA PRO A 197 4.40 -1.51 9.88
C PRO A 197 4.43 -2.55 11.00
N ALA A 198 3.51 -3.53 10.94
CA ALA A 198 3.34 -4.54 11.98
C ALA A 198 4.64 -5.23 12.42
N TRP A 199 5.57 -5.50 11.50
CA TRP A 199 6.83 -6.16 11.84
C TRP A 199 7.80 -5.24 12.60
N ARG A 200 7.88 -3.94 12.29
CA ARG A 200 8.68 -2.98 13.08
C ARG A 200 8.08 -2.76 14.46
N ALA A 201 6.75 -2.77 14.56
CA ALA A 201 6.08 -2.74 15.87
C ALA A 201 6.40 -4.01 16.67
N ALA A 202 6.39 -5.19 16.04
CA ALA A 202 6.79 -6.44 16.66
C ALA A 202 8.25 -6.43 17.13
N GLU A 203 9.15 -5.90 16.32
CA GLU A 203 10.57 -5.71 16.67
C GLU A 203 10.71 -4.84 17.92
N ALA A 204 10.07 -3.67 17.95
CA ALA A 204 10.09 -2.77 19.11
C ALA A 204 9.49 -3.42 20.37
N ILE A 205 8.36 -4.11 20.25
CA ILE A 205 7.71 -4.82 21.37
C ILE A 205 8.62 -5.94 21.91
N ALA A 206 9.23 -6.71 21.02
CA ALA A 206 10.10 -7.81 21.42
C ALA A 206 11.39 -7.30 22.06
N ALA A 207 11.99 -6.25 21.51
CA ALA A 207 13.16 -5.60 22.08
C ALA A 207 12.87 -5.03 23.48
N GLU A 208 11.75 -4.33 23.65
CA GLU A 208 11.33 -3.79 24.95
C GLU A 208 11.08 -4.90 25.98
N GLY A 209 10.37 -5.97 25.60
CA GLY A 209 10.10 -7.08 26.52
C GLY A 209 11.35 -7.86 26.92
N LEU A 210 12.31 -8.02 26.00
CA LEU A 210 13.57 -8.72 26.28
C LEU A 210 14.58 -7.86 27.06
N ALA A 211 14.41 -6.53 27.07
CA ALA A 211 15.24 -5.61 27.85
C ALA A 211 14.85 -5.52 29.34
N SER A 212 13.84 -6.27 29.77
CA SER A 212 13.27 -6.27 31.13
C SER A 212 13.78 -7.46 31.95
N ASP A 213 13.96 -7.28 33.26
CA ASP A 213 14.38 -8.32 34.23
C ASP A 213 13.43 -9.55 34.25
N ALA A 214 12.22 -9.43 33.67
CA ALA A 214 11.31 -10.55 33.44
C ALA A 214 11.82 -11.58 32.40
N ALA A 215 12.90 -11.27 31.67
CA ALA A 215 13.47 -12.09 30.61
C ALA A 215 14.58 -13.07 31.06
N ASP A 216 14.95 -13.09 32.35
CA ASP A 216 16.12 -13.81 32.89
C ASP A 216 16.05 -15.36 32.87
N ALA A 217 15.15 -15.96 32.08
CA ALA A 217 15.04 -17.42 31.98
C ALA A 217 14.74 -17.90 30.54
N VAL A 218 15.65 -17.69 29.59
CA VAL A 218 15.64 -18.47 28.32
C VAL A 218 17.06 -18.77 27.82
N ALA A 219 17.37 -20.08 27.77
CA ALA A 219 18.53 -20.64 27.08
C ALA A 219 18.40 -20.56 25.55
N GLN A 220 19.56 -20.53 24.90
CA GLN A 220 19.80 -20.33 23.46
C GLN A 220 18.87 -21.14 22.54
N SER A 221 18.40 -20.49 21.47
CA SER A 221 17.57 -21.09 20.43
C SER A 221 18.39 -21.77 19.33
N ASP A 222 17.90 -22.92 18.87
CA ASP A 222 18.44 -23.67 17.72
C ASP A 222 18.50 -22.84 16.41
N PRO A 223 19.47 -23.13 15.53
CA PRO A 223 19.54 -22.55 14.20
C PRO A 223 18.30 -22.88 13.38
N LEU A 224 17.77 -21.89 12.66
CA LEU A 224 16.77 -22.08 11.62
C LEU A 224 17.30 -23.08 10.58
N ALA A 225 16.59 -24.20 10.41
CA ALA A 225 16.89 -25.15 9.34
C ALA A 225 16.85 -24.43 7.97
N PRO A 226 17.84 -24.67 7.09
CA PRO A 226 17.87 -24.05 5.78
C PRO A 226 16.65 -24.50 4.97
N MET A 227 15.89 -23.53 4.47
CA MET A 227 14.90 -23.77 3.42
C MET A 227 15.61 -24.37 2.20
N ARG A 228 15.30 -25.63 1.88
CA ARG A 228 15.65 -26.23 0.60
C ARG A 228 15.11 -25.35 -0.51
N ARG A 229 16.01 -24.85 -1.35
CA ARG A 229 15.69 -24.23 -2.63
C ARG A 229 15.53 -25.37 -3.63
N ASP A 230 14.30 -25.67 -4.00
CA ASP A 230 14.09 -26.40 -5.25
C ASP A 230 14.45 -25.43 -6.40
N ALA A 231 15.57 -25.71 -7.06
CA ALA A 231 15.89 -25.10 -8.33
C ALA A 231 14.83 -25.58 -9.33
N ALA A 232 13.89 -24.71 -9.67
CA ALA A 232 13.02 -24.96 -10.80
C ALA A 232 13.89 -25.09 -12.05
N ALA A 233 13.67 -26.13 -12.84
CA ALA A 233 14.31 -26.30 -14.14
C ALA A 233 14.15 -25.00 -14.97
N PRO A 234 15.16 -24.62 -15.76
CA PRO A 234 15.05 -23.46 -16.64
C PRO A 234 13.83 -23.65 -17.53
N LEU A 235 12.89 -22.72 -17.41
CA LEU A 235 11.80 -22.60 -18.38
C LEU A 235 12.45 -22.24 -19.71
N SER A 236 12.06 -22.90 -20.81
CA SER A 236 12.48 -22.44 -22.13
C SER A 236 12.06 -20.97 -22.27
N PRO A 237 12.85 -20.10 -22.90
CA PRO A 237 12.43 -18.73 -23.15
C PRO A 237 11.12 -18.81 -23.93
N ALA A 238 10.02 -18.49 -23.27
CA ALA A 238 8.78 -18.17 -23.96
C ALA A 238 9.12 -16.86 -24.64
N ALA A 239 9.57 -16.96 -25.90
CA ALA A 239 9.93 -15.83 -26.75
C ALA A 239 8.89 -14.74 -26.52
N TRP A 240 9.31 -13.65 -25.89
CA TRP A 240 8.45 -12.53 -25.61
C TRP A 240 8.05 -11.94 -26.97
N GLU A 241 6.90 -12.36 -27.48
CA GLU A 241 6.39 -11.87 -28.74
C GLU A 241 6.01 -10.39 -28.55
N ALA A 242 6.62 -9.49 -29.32
CA ALA A 242 6.34 -8.07 -29.16
C ALA A 242 4.85 -7.80 -29.40
N ILE A 243 4.22 -7.07 -28.47
CA ILE A 243 2.84 -6.61 -28.63
C ILE A 243 2.88 -5.13 -28.94
N ALA A 244 2.65 -4.82 -30.22
CA ALA A 244 2.36 -3.47 -30.65
C ALA A 244 0.97 -3.08 -30.11
N GLU A 245 0.92 -2.05 -29.28
CA GLU A 245 -0.30 -1.48 -28.74
C GLU A 245 -0.09 0.01 -28.60
N ALA A 246 -1.08 0.81 -29.00
CA ALA A 246 -1.03 2.25 -28.87
C ALA A 246 -1.53 2.70 -27.49
N LEU A 247 -0.97 3.80 -26.97
CA LEU A 247 -1.57 4.50 -25.86
C LEU A 247 -2.89 5.12 -26.32
N PRO A 248 -3.95 5.07 -25.49
CA PRO A 248 -5.11 5.91 -25.75
C PRO A 248 -4.68 7.38 -25.78
N GLU A 249 -5.01 8.09 -26.87
CA GLU A 249 -4.61 9.49 -27.09
C GLU A 249 -4.84 10.41 -25.86
N PRO A 250 -5.98 10.33 -25.13
CA PRO A 250 -6.18 11.15 -23.93
C PRO A 250 -5.13 10.93 -22.83
N VAL A 251 -4.55 9.72 -22.74
CA VAL A 251 -3.53 9.37 -21.74
C VAL A 251 -2.17 9.89 -22.18
N GLU A 252 -1.84 9.78 -23.47
CA GLU A 252 -0.60 10.30 -24.04
C GLU A 252 -0.49 11.82 -23.88
N ARG A 253 -1.58 12.54 -24.19
CA ARG A 253 -1.69 14.00 -24.09
C ARG A 253 -1.43 14.54 -22.67
N LEU A 254 -1.51 13.71 -21.62
CA LEU A 254 -1.22 14.14 -20.24
C LEU A 254 0.23 14.63 -20.08
N THR A 255 1.15 14.14 -20.89
CA THR A 255 2.57 14.52 -20.83
C THR A 255 2.92 15.82 -21.57
N LEU A 256 1.99 16.36 -22.38
CA LEU A 256 2.22 17.60 -23.13
C LEU A 256 2.50 18.76 -22.18
N LEU A 257 3.62 19.47 -22.40
CA LEU A 257 4.04 20.62 -21.59
C LEU A 257 4.12 20.29 -20.08
N ALA A 258 4.48 19.05 -19.72
CA ALA A 258 4.57 18.63 -18.31
C ALA A 258 5.73 19.32 -17.56
N ASP A 259 6.77 19.72 -18.29
CA ASP A 259 7.92 20.49 -17.82
C ASP A 259 7.53 21.89 -17.33
N THR A 260 6.56 22.55 -17.97
CA THR A 260 6.06 23.88 -17.58
C THR A 260 4.84 23.83 -16.66
N ALA A 261 4.17 22.68 -16.53
CA ALA A 261 2.96 22.52 -15.72
C ALA A 261 3.17 22.85 -14.22
N ASP A 262 2.22 23.56 -13.62
CA ASP A 262 2.27 23.88 -12.19
C ASP A 262 2.00 22.62 -11.31
N PRO A 263 2.33 22.64 -10.00
CA PRO A 263 2.09 21.52 -9.09
C PRO A 263 0.66 20.96 -9.09
N PHE A 264 -0.36 21.81 -9.27
CA PHE A 264 -1.78 21.44 -9.23
C PHE A 264 -2.21 20.77 -10.54
N GLN A 265 -1.69 21.26 -11.66
CA GLN A 265 -1.85 20.62 -12.97
C GLN A 265 -1.18 19.24 -12.99
N LEU A 266 0.01 19.12 -12.40
CA LEU A 266 0.70 17.82 -12.27
C LEU A 266 -0.08 16.84 -11.39
N ASP A 267 -0.66 17.27 -10.25
CA ASP A 267 -1.59 16.42 -9.45
C ASP A 267 -2.76 15.93 -10.29
N ALA A 268 -3.43 16.83 -11.03
CA ALA A 268 -4.59 16.47 -11.84
C ALA A 268 -4.23 15.45 -12.94
N ARG A 269 -3.09 15.64 -13.60
CA ARG A 269 -2.58 14.74 -14.66
C ARG A 269 -2.14 13.39 -14.10
N LEU A 270 -1.43 13.37 -12.97
CA LEU A 270 -1.06 12.13 -12.27
C LEU A 270 -2.31 11.32 -11.90
N ARG A 271 -3.34 11.96 -11.33
CA ARG A 271 -4.61 11.29 -11.01
C ARG A 271 -5.33 10.78 -12.25
N ALA A 272 -5.34 11.54 -13.34
CA ALA A 272 -5.93 11.08 -14.60
C ALA A 272 -5.23 9.82 -15.15
N ALA A 273 -3.90 9.82 -15.15
CA ALA A 273 -3.10 8.68 -15.57
C ALA A 273 -3.28 7.46 -14.65
N VAL A 274 -3.36 7.67 -13.33
CA VAL A 274 -3.67 6.59 -12.36
C VAL A 274 -5.06 6.00 -12.60
N ARG A 275 -6.09 6.84 -12.87
CA ARG A 275 -7.44 6.34 -13.19
C ARG A 275 -7.46 5.50 -14.47
N ALA A 276 -6.71 5.90 -15.49
CA ALA A 276 -6.56 5.10 -16.71
C ALA A 276 -5.89 3.75 -16.42
N LEU A 277 -4.79 3.75 -15.64
CA LEU A 277 -4.12 2.53 -15.19
C LEU A 277 -5.07 1.63 -14.38
N GLN A 278 -5.90 2.22 -13.52
CA GLN A 278 -6.81 1.48 -12.66
C GLN A 278 -7.91 0.75 -13.45
N ARG A 279 -8.40 1.32 -14.56
CA ARG A 279 -9.35 0.64 -15.47
C ARG A 279 -8.73 -0.57 -16.14
N ILE A 280 -7.46 -0.47 -16.54
CA ILE A 280 -6.69 -1.58 -17.08
C ILE A 280 -6.49 -2.65 -15.99
N ASP A 281 -6.12 -2.24 -14.78
CA ASP A 281 -5.93 -3.13 -13.64
C ASP A 281 -7.20 -3.87 -13.22
N PHE A 282 -8.37 -3.24 -13.33
CA PHE A 282 -9.66 -3.88 -13.13
C PHE A 282 -9.86 -5.06 -14.10
N GLN A 283 -9.64 -4.84 -15.40
CA GLN A 283 -9.74 -5.88 -16.42
C GLN A 283 -8.70 -6.98 -16.21
N ILE A 284 -7.44 -6.62 -15.89
CA ILE A 284 -6.39 -7.59 -15.55
C ILE A 284 -6.83 -8.45 -14.37
N GLY A 285 -7.38 -7.86 -13.30
CA GLY A 285 -7.87 -8.60 -12.13
C GLY A 285 -8.91 -9.66 -12.49
N ARG A 286 -9.93 -9.28 -13.27
CA ARG A 286 -11.00 -10.16 -13.75
C ARG A 286 -10.45 -11.33 -14.58
N LEU A 287 -9.59 -11.05 -15.55
CA LEU A 287 -9.01 -12.09 -16.40
C LEU A 287 -8.02 -13.00 -15.62
N LEU A 288 -7.22 -12.44 -14.71
CA LEU A 288 -6.34 -13.24 -13.84
C LEU A 288 -7.14 -14.17 -12.93
N ARG A 289 -8.33 -13.77 -12.46
CA ARG A 289 -9.23 -14.64 -11.71
C ARG A 289 -9.68 -15.82 -12.55
N LEU A 290 -10.08 -15.61 -13.81
CA LEU A 290 -10.45 -16.69 -14.73
C LEU A 290 -9.30 -17.67 -14.96
N VAL A 291 -8.11 -17.16 -15.32
CA VAL A 291 -6.91 -17.99 -15.53
C VAL A 291 -6.53 -18.78 -14.27
N ALA A 292 -6.64 -18.17 -13.09
CA ALA A 292 -6.33 -18.83 -11.83
C ALA A 292 -7.36 -19.92 -11.47
N GLN A 293 -8.65 -19.62 -11.58
CA GLN A 293 -9.75 -20.55 -11.27
C GLN A 293 -9.77 -21.75 -12.20
N LEU A 294 -9.55 -21.52 -13.50
CA LEU A 294 -9.53 -22.55 -14.53
C LEU A 294 -8.14 -23.17 -14.73
N ARG A 295 -7.12 -22.77 -13.94
CA ARG A 295 -5.75 -23.27 -14.06
C ARG A 295 -5.18 -23.23 -15.50
N LEU A 296 -5.58 -22.24 -16.31
CA LEU A 296 -5.27 -22.16 -17.74
C LEU A 296 -3.79 -21.94 -18.04
N HIS A 297 -3.03 -21.47 -17.05
CA HIS A 297 -1.57 -21.42 -17.11
C HIS A 297 -0.92 -22.76 -17.49
N ARG A 298 -1.57 -23.89 -17.18
CA ARG A 298 -1.06 -25.23 -17.52
C ARG A 298 -1.06 -25.53 -19.02
N ALA A 299 -1.95 -24.91 -19.80
CA ALA A 299 -1.97 -25.05 -21.26
C ALA A 299 -0.67 -24.54 -21.91
N PHE A 300 0.07 -23.68 -21.20
CA PHE A 300 1.38 -23.17 -21.63
C PHE A 300 2.56 -23.94 -21.03
N GLY A 301 2.33 -25.13 -20.45
CA GLY A 301 3.38 -25.94 -19.81
C GLY A 301 3.86 -25.39 -18.46
N LEU A 302 3.24 -24.31 -17.93
CA LEU A 302 3.65 -23.68 -16.68
C LEU A 302 3.00 -24.38 -15.47
N ARG A 303 3.81 -24.78 -14.50
CA ARG A 303 3.35 -25.52 -13.31
C ARG A 303 2.68 -24.64 -12.27
N ALA A 304 3.08 -23.37 -12.19
CA ALA A 304 2.58 -22.45 -11.18
C ALA A 304 2.10 -21.13 -11.79
N PHE A 305 0.95 -20.64 -11.31
CA PHE A 305 0.36 -19.37 -11.72
C PHE A 305 1.30 -18.15 -11.59
N PRO A 306 2.16 -18.03 -10.55
CA PRO A 306 3.15 -16.95 -10.50
C PRO A 306 4.15 -16.95 -11.66
N ASP A 307 4.45 -18.12 -12.24
CA ASP A 307 5.35 -18.22 -13.39
C ASP A 307 4.66 -17.68 -14.65
N TYR A 308 3.37 -17.95 -14.82
CA TYR A 308 2.56 -17.34 -15.87
C TYR A 308 2.55 -15.81 -15.78
N VAL A 309 2.32 -15.25 -14.59
CA VAL A 309 2.30 -13.79 -14.39
C VAL A 309 3.67 -13.16 -14.69
N ARG A 310 4.76 -13.79 -14.24
CA ARG A 310 6.11 -13.24 -14.41
C ARG A 310 6.59 -13.38 -15.86
N GLU A 311 6.56 -14.60 -16.39
CA GLU A 311 7.22 -14.91 -17.66
C GLU A 311 6.35 -14.54 -18.87
N ARG A 312 5.02 -14.67 -18.81
CA ARG A 312 4.14 -14.36 -19.96
C ARG A 312 3.57 -12.96 -19.94
N LEU A 313 3.27 -12.41 -18.77
CA LEU A 313 2.70 -11.05 -18.66
C LEU A 313 3.75 -9.99 -18.33
N GLY A 314 4.92 -10.38 -17.80
CA GLY A 314 5.95 -9.43 -17.39
C GLY A 314 5.50 -8.48 -16.27
N CYS A 315 4.55 -8.94 -15.45
CA CYS A 315 3.93 -8.19 -14.35
C CYS A 315 4.46 -8.66 -12.99
N SER A 316 4.42 -7.77 -11.98
CA SER A 316 4.76 -8.15 -10.61
C SER A 316 3.76 -9.16 -10.03
N CYS A 317 4.26 -10.27 -9.46
CA CYS A 317 3.42 -11.25 -8.76
C CYS A 317 2.73 -10.65 -7.52
N ARG A 318 3.33 -9.63 -6.88
CA ARG A 318 2.68 -8.89 -5.78
C ARG A 318 1.43 -8.16 -6.26
N LYS A 319 1.54 -7.43 -7.38
CA LYS A 319 0.41 -6.70 -7.99
C LYS A 319 -0.68 -7.68 -8.42
N ALA A 320 -0.32 -8.74 -9.15
CA ALA A 320 -1.28 -9.77 -9.58
C ALA A 320 -2.04 -10.40 -8.41
N ARG A 321 -1.36 -10.67 -7.29
CA ARG A 321 -2.02 -11.16 -6.06
C ARG A 321 -2.98 -10.15 -5.45
N ALA A 322 -2.63 -8.87 -5.42
CA ALA A 322 -3.50 -7.82 -4.92
C ALA A 322 -4.76 -7.68 -5.78
N LEU A 323 -4.61 -7.64 -7.11
CA LEU A 323 -5.73 -7.59 -8.04
C LEU A 323 -6.61 -8.84 -7.94
N LEU A 324 -6.02 -10.03 -7.86
CA LEU A 324 -6.76 -11.28 -7.69
C LEU A 324 -7.51 -11.35 -6.35
N ALA A 325 -6.90 -10.86 -5.26
CA ALA A 325 -7.53 -10.83 -3.95
C ALA A 325 -8.73 -9.88 -3.92
N LEU A 326 -8.58 -8.70 -4.53
CA LEU A 326 -9.67 -7.74 -4.71
C LEU A 326 -10.78 -8.33 -5.59
N ASP A 327 -10.44 -8.83 -6.77
CA ASP A 327 -11.41 -9.30 -7.77
C ASP A 327 -12.24 -10.52 -7.29
N ARG A 328 -11.67 -11.36 -6.43
CA ARG A 328 -12.42 -12.42 -5.76
C ARG A 328 -13.63 -11.88 -4.99
N ARG A 329 -13.48 -10.74 -4.33
CA ARG A 329 -14.53 -10.08 -3.55
C ARG A 329 -15.43 -9.20 -4.42
N LEU A 330 -14.90 -8.57 -5.47
CA LEU A 330 -15.67 -7.71 -6.38
C LEU A 330 -16.79 -8.44 -7.15
N ALA A 331 -16.82 -9.78 -7.16
CA ALA A 331 -17.94 -10.52 -7.75
C ALA A 331 -19.18 -10.51 -6.85
N GLU A 332 -19.00 -10.34 -5.54
CA GLU A 332 -20.07 -10.33 -4.52
C GLU A 332 -20.40 -8.91 -4.03
N LEU A 333 -19.65 -7.92 -4.53
CA LEU A 333 -19.65 -6.53 -4.07
C LEU A 333 -19.71 -5.58 -5.29
N PRO A 334 -20.89 -5.42 -5.92
CA PRO A 334 -21.06 -4.64 -7.15
C PRO A 334 -20.82 -3.13 -6.95
N ALA A 335 -21.17 -2.54 -5.81
CA ALA A 335 -20.95 -1.12 -5.56
C ALA A 335 -19.45 -0.80 -5.39
N LEU A 336 -18.70 -1.66 -4.70
CA LEU A 336 -17.25 -1.57 -4.59
C LEU A 336 -16.58 -1.82 -5.94
N ALA A 337 -17.12 -2.76 -6.74
CA ALA A 337 -16.61 -3.03 -8.09
C ALA A 337 -16.77 -1.82 -9.00
N ALA A 338 -17.92 -1.17 -9.00
CA ALA A 338 -18.18 0.06 -9.75
C ALA A 338 -17.27 1.21 -9.28
N ALA A 339 -17.24 1.47 -7.97
CA ALA A 339 -16.42 2.55 -7.40
C ALA A 339 -14.92 2.36 -7.69
N TYR A 340 -14.41 1.12 -7.67
CA TYR A 340 -13.04 0.82 -8.08
C TYR A 340 -12.85 0.91 -9.60
N ARG A 341 -13.75 0.38 -10.43
CA ARG A 341 -13.62 0.46 -11.91
C ARG A 341 -13.58 1.92 -12.39
N ASP A 342 -14.44 2.77 -11.83
CA ASP A 342 -14.60 4.15 -12.28
C ASP A 342 -13.53 5.10 -11.71
N GLY A 343 -12.77 4.65 -10.72
CA GLY A 343 -11.72 5.44 -10.08
C GLY A 343 -12.23 6.35 -8.96
N ALA A 344 -13.46 6.15 -8.48
CA ALA A 344 -13.99 6.82 -7.29
C ALA A 344 -13.27 6.36 -6.02
N LEU A 345 -12.92 5.08 -5.94
CA LEU A 345 -12.03 4.51 -4.92
C LEU A 345 -10.74 4.02 -5.55
N SER A 346 -9.59 4.42 -4.99
CA SER A 346 -8.29 3.90 -5.41
C SER A 346 -8.12 2.43 -5.01
N LEU A 347 -7.17 1.72 -5.65
CA LEU A 347 -6.80 0.35 -5.24
C LEU A 347 -6.47 0.27 -3.73
N THR A 348 -5.76 1.26 -3.19
CA THR A 348 -5.45 1.32 -1.76
C THR A 348 -6.71 1.35 -0.90
N ARG A 349 -7.69 2.20 -1.23
CA ARG A 349 -8.96 2.30 -0.48
C ARG A 349 -9.76 1.00 -0.58
N ALA A 350 -9.85 0.42 -1.78
CA ALA A 350 -10.55 -0.82 -2.02
C ALA A 350 -9.95 -1.99 -1.21
N LEU A 351 -8.61 -2.11 -1.18
CA LEU A 351 -7.91 -3.13 -0.39
C LEU A 351 -8.10 -2.94 1.12
N VAL A 352 -8.14 -1.69 1.59
CA VAL A 352 -8.38 -1.37 3.01
C VAL A 352 -9.80 -1.80 3.44
N LEU A 353 -10.79 -1.72 2.56
CA LEU A 353 -12.18 -2.10 2.87
C LEU A 353 -12.42 -3.61 2.92
N LEU A 354 -11.67 -4.42 2.17
CA LEU A 354 -11.90 -5.87 2.02
C LEU A 354 -12.14 -6.65 3.33
N PRO A 355 -11.48 -6.33 4.46
CA PRO A 355 -11.68 -7.05 5.71
C PRO A 355 -13.05 -6.84 6.37
N VAL A 356 -13.77 -5.74 6.08
CA VAL A 356 -14.99 -5.34 6.81
C VAL A 356 -16.21 -5.13 5.91
N VAL A 357 -16.01 -5.05 4.60
CA VAL A 357 -17.11 -4.87 3.66
C VAL A 357 -17.85 -6.18 3.43
N HIS A 358 -19.15 -6.15 3.63
CA HIS A 358 -20.08 -7.26 3.41
C HIS A 358 -21.25 -6.77 2.55
N PRO A 359 -21.98 -7.65 1.83
CA PRO A 359 -23.08 -7.23 0.96
C PRO A 359 -24.09 -6.28 1.63
N ASP A 360 -24.48 -6.58 2.87
CA ASP A 360 -25.48 -5.80 3.62
C ASP A 360 -24.99 -4.40 4.04
N THR A 361 -23.68 -4.18 4.09
CA THR A 361 -23.06 -2.90 4.53
C THR A 361 -22.26 -2.23 3.41
N GLU A 362 -22.27 -2.80 2.21
CA GLU A 362 -21.39 -2.43 1.11
C GLU A 362 -21.55 -0.96 0.72
N ALA A 363 -22.79 -0.54 0.45
CA ALA A 363 -23.09 0.81 -0.01
C ALA A 363 -22.59 1.86 1.00
N ALA A 364 -22.84 1.63 2.30
CA ALA A 364 -22.41 2.52 3.37
C ALA A 364 -20.88 2.61 3.47
N TRP A 365 -20.17 1.47 3.39
CA TRP A 365 -18.70 1.46 3.43
C TRP A 365 -18.07 2.12 2.20
N VAL A 366 -18.63 1.89 1.01
CA VAL A 366 -18.18 2.50 -0.24
C VAL A 366 -18.40 4.02 -0.22
N GLU A 367 -19.55 4.48 0.27
CA GLU A 367 -19.83 5.90 0.46
C GLU A 367 -18.86 6.52 1.47
N ARG A 368 -18.71 5.92 2.65
CA ARG A 368 -17.80 6.42 3.69
C ARG A 368 -16.36 6.51 3.20
N ALA A 369 -15.90 5.52 2.44
CA ALA A 369 -14.55 5.50 1.89
C ALA A 369 -14.30 6.59 0.84
N GLN A 370 -15.33 7.21 0.27
CA GLN A 370 -15.18 8.38 -0.61
C GLN A 370 -15.18 9.69 0.20
N GLN A 371 -15.73 9.69 1.41
CA GLN A 371 -15.92 10.88 2.23
C GLN A 371 -14.74 11.20 3.15
N VAL A 372 -13.84 10.26 3.46
CA VAL A 372 -12.76 10.47 4.45
C VAL A 372 -11.36 10.28 3.87
N THR A 373 -10.34 10.84 4.52
CA THR A 373 -8.92 10.57 4.17
C THR A 373 -8.60 9.08 4.25
N VAL A 374 -7.56 8.62 3.54
CA VAL A 374 -7.12 7.22 3.62
C VAL A 374 -6.69 6.88 5.05
N ARG A 375 -6.05 7.83 5.75
CA ARG A 375 -5.67 7.67 7.16
C ARG A 375 -6.89 7.35 8.02
N ARG A 376 -7.95 8.15 7.89
CA ARG A 376 -9.19 7.96 8.64
C ARG A 376 -9.92 6.69 8.24
N LEU A 377 -9.99 6.36 6.95
CA LEU A 377 -10.56 5.09 6.49
C LEU A 377 -9.91 3.90 7.18
N VAL A 378 -8.58 3.91 7.33
CA VAL A 378 -7.87 2.85 8.06
C VAL A 378 -8.29 2.82 9.54
N ASP A 379 -8.39 3.98 10.21
CA ASP A 379 -8.87 4.02 11.60
C ASP A 379 -10.32 3.47 11.72
N LEU A 380 -11.21 3.78 10.75
CA LEU A 380 -12.59 3.27 10.70
C LEU A 380 -12.65 1.75 10.53
N VAL A 381 -11.85 1.20 9.60
CA VAL A 381 -11.77 -0.25 9.38
C VAL A 381 -11.18 -0.96 10.58
N GLU A 382 -10.14 -0.38 11.20
CA GLU A 382 -9.55 -0.93 12.41
C GLU A 382 -10.58 -0.98 13.55
N TRP A 383 -11.39 0.07 13.73
CA TRP A 383 -12.50 0.06 14.68
C TRP A 383 -13.55 -1.00 14.36
N ALA A 384 -13.99 -1.09 13.09
CA ALA A 384 -15.00 -2.06 12.66
C ALA A 384 -14.58 -3.51 12.93
N LEU A 385 -13.33 -3.86 12.63
CA LEU A 385 -12.77 -5.19 12.93
C LEU A 385 -12.79 -5.55 14.42
N GLU A 386 -12.90 -4.57 15.31
CA GLU A 386 -12.97 -4.79 16.74
C GLU A 386 -14.39 -4.87 17.27
N VAL A 387 -15.32 -4.10 16.72
CA VAL A 387 -16.73 -4.11 17.16
C VAL A 387 -17.58 -5.17 16.45
N GLU A 388 -17.14 -5.66 15.30
CA GLU A 388 -17.88 -6.65 14.50
C GLU A 388 -18.09 -7.97 15.25
N GLU A 389 -19.36 -8.38 15.35
CA GLU A 389 -19.77 -9.64 15.94
C GLU A 389 -20.02 -10.69 14.85
N PRO A 390 -19.79 -11.99 15.13
CA PRO A 390 -20.13 -13.04 14.16
C PRO A 390 -21.60 -12.95 13.72
N GLY A 391 -21.82 -12.90 12.41
CA GLY A 391 -23.17 -12.78 11.82
C GLY A 391 -23.76 -11.36 11.81
N HIS A 392 -23.06 -10.36 12.37
CA HIS A 392 -23.54 -8.98 12.45
C HIS A 392 -22.45 -8.02 11.92
N PRO A 393 -22.38 -7.81 10.60
CA PRO A 393 -21.37 -6.96 10.00
C PRO A 393 -21.52 -5.51 10.47
N ALA A 394 -20.42 -4.90 10.90
CA ALA A 394 -20.45 -3.52 11.39
C ALA A 394 -20.59 -2.52 10.24
N ALA A 395 -21.60 -1.66 10.29
CA ALA A 395 -21.70 -0.49 9.42
C ALA A 395 -20.60 0.54 9.75
N PRO A 396 -20.15 1.36 8.79
CA PRO A 396 -19.17 2.39 9.07
C PRO A 396 -19.75 3.45 10.02
N PRO A 397 -19.01 3.86 11.06
CA PRO A 397 -19.49 4.91 11.97
C PRO A 397 -19.46 6.28 11.26
N PRO A 398 -20.03 7.34 11.87
CA PRO A 398 -19.95 8.70 11.35
C PRO A 398 -18.51 9.13 11.03
N ALA A 399 -18.31 9.83 9.91
CA ALA A 399 -16.97 10.24 9.45
C ALA A 399 -16.17 11.00 10.52
N GLU A 400 -16.85 11.89 11.24
CA GLU A 400 -16.29 12.84 12.20
C GLU A 400 -16.45 12.39 13.66
N GLY A 401 -17.08 11.23 13.90
CA GLY A 401 -17.33 10.72 15.25
C GLY A 401 -16.07 10.20 15.94
N MET A 402 -15.98 10.36 17.27
CA MET A 402 -14.93 9.71 18.04
C MET A 402 -15.10 8.18 17.95
N LEU A 403 -14.00 7.46 17.70
CA LEU A 403 -14.03 6.00 17.64
C LEU A 403 -13.85 5.45 19.05
N VAL A 404 -14.97 5.11 19.69
CA VAL A 404 -14.98 4.50 21.01
C VAL A 404 -15.07 2.99 20.85
N LEU A 405 -14.14 2.26 21.45
CA LEU A 405 -14.20 0.81 21.53
C LEU A 405 -15.00 0.41 22.78
N PRO A 406 -15.95 -0.55 22.68
CA PRO A 406 -16.62 -1.08 23.85
C PRO A 406 -15.61 -1.77 24.78
N PRO A 407 -15.80 -1.68 26.11
CA PRO A 407 -14.91 -2.29 27.08
C PRO A 407 -14.72 -3.78 26.78
N VAL A 408 -13.50 -4.27 26.99
CA VAL A 408 -13.15 -5.66 26.73
C VAL A 408 -13.94 -6.54 27.70
N GLN A 409 -14.99 -7.21 27.22
CA GLN A 409 -15.62 -8.28 28.01
C GLN A 409 -14.61 -9.43 28.16
N MET A 410 -14.24 -9.72 29.41
CA MET A 410 -13.31 -10.79 29.78
C MET A 410 -13.95 -12.19 29.69
N CYS A 411 -14.71 -12.47 28.63
CA CYS A 411 -15.24 -13.81 28.44
C CYS A 411 -14.10 -14.77 28.07
N ALA A 412 -14.06 -15.93 28.72
CA ALA A 412 -13.10 -17.01 28.50
C ALA A 412 -13.32 -17.76 27.16
N ARG A 413 -13.62 -17.05 26.08
CA ARG A 413 -13.67 -17.66 24.75
C ARG A 413 -12.26 -18.07 24.33
N GLY A 414 -12.17 -19.23 23.66
CA GLY A 414 -10.93 -19.76 23.10
C GLY A 414 -10.34 -18.87 22.00
N ALA A 415 -9.35 -19.38 21.27
CA ALA A 415 -8.64 -18.64 20.23
C ALA A 415 -9.52 -18.34 18.99
N ASP A 416 -10.37 -17.32 19.10
CA ASP A 416 -11.37 -16.86 18.12
C ASP A 416 -10.88 -15.74 17.19
N ALA A 417 -9.61 -15.35 17.34
CA ALA A 417 -8.95 -14.36 16.51
C ALA A 417 -7.52 -14.80 16.17
N GLU A 418 -6.83 -13.96 15.39
CA GLU A 418 -5.45 -14.20 15.03
C GLU A 418 -4.67 -12.91 14.79
N VAL A 419 -3.38 -12.98 15.10
CA VAL A 419 -2.38 -11.98 14.73
C VAL A 419 -1.50 -12.58 13.64
N ARG A 420 -1.46 -11.93 12.48
CA ARG A 420 -0.67 -12.34 11.32
C ARG A 420 0.06 -11.15 10.71
N PHE A 421 1.34 -11.32 10.45
CA PHE A 421 2.11 -10.38 9.64
C PHE A 421 3.31 -11.09 9.01
N ALA A 422 3.99 -10.40 8.09
CA ALA A 422 5.28 -10.84 7.60
C ALA A 422 6.34 -9.80 7.90
N GLY A 423 7.54 -10.26 8.24
CA GLY A 423 8.68 -9.43 8.62
C GLY A 423 10.01 -10.13 8.27
N PRO A 424 11.14 -9.46 8.53
CA PRO A 424 12.45 -10.11 8.55
C PRO A 424 12.43 -11.38 9.42
N ALA A 425 13.19 -12.41 9.02
CA ALA A 425 13.27 -13.67 9.77
C ALA A 425 13.79 -13.45 11.18
N SER A 426 14.80 -12.58 11.37
CA SER A 426 15.30 -12.16 12.67
C SER A 426 14.20 -11.60 13.57
N VAL A 427 13.37 -10.68 13.06
CA VAL A 427 12.28 -10.06 13.81
C VAL A 427 11.21 -11.06 14.20
N VAL A 428 10.82 -11.98 13.31
CA VAL A 428 9.85 -13.03 13.62
C VAL A 428 10.41 -13.98 14.68
N ALA A 429 11.70 -14.32 14.61
CA ALA A 429 12.37 -15.12 15.63
C ALA A 429 12.44 -14.38 16.97
N LEU A 430 12.87 -13.12 16.97
CA LEU A 430 12.95 -12.24 18.15
C LEU A 430 11.60 -12.15 18.87
N LEU A 431 10.51 -11.91 18.15
CA LEU A 431 9.17 -11.87 18.75
C LEU A 431 8.77 -13.22 19.34
N ARG A 432 9.08 -14.33 18.67
CA ARG A 432 8.80 -15.68 19.21
C ARG A 432 9.62 -15.94 20.48
N THR A 433 10.86 -15.49 20.54
CA THR A 433 11.71 -15.58 21.74
C THR A 433 11.12 -14.78 22.90
N ALA A 434 10.74 -13.52 22.66
CA ALA A 434 10.07 -12.69 23.65
C ALA A 434 8.76 -13.34 24.15
N ILE A 435 7.91 -13.86 23.26
CA ILE A 435 6.70 -14.57 23.65
C ILE A 435 7.02 -15.76 24.56
N ARG A 436 8.03 -16.56 24.23
CA ARG A 436 8.44 -17.73 25.04
C ARG A 436 8.91 -17.30 26.42
N ALA A 437 9.72 -16.26 26.53
CA ALA A 437 10.19 -15.73 27.82
C ALA A 437 9.03 -15.35 28.76
N PHE A 438 7.93 -14.82 28.21
CA PHE A 438 6.75 -14.46 28.97
C PHE A 438 5.71 -15.60 29.11
N THR A 439 5.91 -16.76 28.48
CA THR A 439 4.95 -17.88 28.52
C THR A 439 5.15 -18.74 29.78
N PRO A 440 4.14 -18.86 30.67
CA PRO A 440 4.22 -19.81 31.79
C PRO A 440 4.43 -21.26 31.33
N ARG A 441 5.04 -22.10 32.18
CA ARG A 441 5.21 -23.53 31.88
C ARG A 441 3.86 -24.19 31.62
N GLY A 442 3.73 -24.91 30.51
CA GLY A 442 2.49 -25.59 30.10
C GLY A 442 1.40 -24.68 29.53
N ALA A 443 1.60 -23.36 29.51
CA ALA A 443 0.62 -22.42 28.95
C ALA A 443 0.72 -22.31 27.42
N PRO A 444 -0.38 -21.99 26.73
CA PRO A 444 -0.36 -21.75 25.29
C PRO A 444 0.38 -20.44 24.95
N PRO A 445 1.04 -20.34 23.78
CA PRO A 445 1.84 -19.17 23.40
C PRO A 445 1.07 -17.83 23.40
N TRP A 446 -0.24 -17.84 23.21
CA TRP A 446 -1.04 -16.61 23.25
C TRP A 446 -1.09 -15.98 24.64
N GLN A 447 -0.96 -16.77 25.72
CA GLN A 447 -0.88 -16.23 27.09
C GLN A 447 0.44 -15.52 27.33
N GLY A 448 1.56 -16.08 26.86
CA GLY A 448 2.84 -15.39 26.91
C GLY A 448 2.85 -14.11 26.09
N PHE A 449 2.21 -14.12 24.92
CA PHE A 449 2.04 -12.91 24.12
C PHE A 449 1.18 -11.87 24.83
N GLU A 450 0.07 -12.26 25.47
CA GLU A 450 -0.76 -11.36 26.28
C GLU A 450 0.04 -10.69 27.41
N ARG A 451 0.84 -11.47 28.15
CA ARG A 451 1.72 -10.95 29.23
C ARG A 451 2.79 -10.00 28.71
N LEU A 452 3.46 -10.36 27.61
CA LEU A 452 4.45 -9.50 26.95
C LEU A 452 3.83 -8.15 26.56
N LEU A 453 2.66 -8.18 25.93
CA LEU A 453 1.97 -6.97 25.47
C LEU A 453 1.54 -6.07 26.63
N LEU A 454 1.00 -6.65 27.70
CA LEU A 454 0.62 -5.90 28.91
C LEU A 454 1.85 -5.25 29.57
N HIS A 455 2.95 -5.99 29.66
CA HIS A 455 4.21 -5.49 30.23
C HIS A 455 4.74 -4.30 29.42
N VAL A 456 4.91 -4.47 28.11
CA VAL A 456 5.43 -3.43 27.21
C VAL A 456 4.51 -2.22 27.18
N ALA A 457 3.19 -2.42 27.17
CA ALA A 457 2.23 -1.31 27.20
C ALA A 457 2.37 -0.50 28.50
N ALA A 458 2.42 -1.16 29.66
CA ALA A 458 2.60 -0.50 30.95
C ALA A 458 3.93 0.27 31.01
N GLU A 459 5.00 -0.27 30.43
CA GLU A 459 6.31 0.38 30.39
C GLU A 459 6.29 1.66 29.54
N TRP A 460 5.77 1.58 28.31
CA TRP A 460 5.66 2.74 27.41
C TRP A 460 4.62 3.79 27.86
N GLU A 461 3.67 3.41 28.69
CA GLU A 461 2.72 4.34 29.30
C GLU A 461 3.32 5.10 30.48
N ARG A 462 4.25 4.49 31.23
CA ARG A 462 4.94 5.13 32.36
C ARG A 462 6.04 6.10 31.95
N ARG A 463 6.60 5.95 30.74
CA ARG A 463 7.66 6.86 30.25
C ARG A 463 7.15 8.30 30.19
N PRO A 464 7.89 9.27 30.78
CA PRO A 464 7.45 10.66 30.82
C PRO A 464 7.29 11.20 29.40
N ARG A 465 6.08 11.69 29.12
CA ARG A 465 5.73 12.29 27.83
C ARG A 465 5.80 13.80 27.91
N HIS A 466 5.65 14.47 26.76
CA HIS A 466 5.56 15.92 26.71
C HIS A 466 4.50 16.42 27.71
N ARG A 467 4.83 17.43 28.53
CA ARG A 467 3.97 17.93 29.63
C ARG A 467 2.65 18.54 29.16
N ASP A 468 2.48 18.75 27.86
CA ASP A 468 1.30 19.42 27.35
C ASP A 468 0.21 18.39 27.02
N PRO A 469 -0.96 18.44 27.68
CA PRO A 469 -2.03 17.47 27.49
C PRO A 469 -2.63 17.48 26.07
N ILE A 470 -2.35 18.51 25.27
CA ILE A 470 -2.81 18.58 23.86
C ILE A 470 -2.27 17.42 23.03
N PHE A 471 -1.01 17.03 23.23
CA PHE A 471 -0.44 15.93 22.45
C PHE A 471 -1.08 14.58 22.76
N GLU A 472 -1.40 14.33 24.02
CA GLU A 472 -2.11 13.10 24.41
C GLU A 472 -3.55 13.09 23.91
N ARG A 473 -4.27 14.21 24.06
CA ARG A 473 -5.62 14.39 23.53
C ARG A 473 -5.67 14.11 22.03
N ASP A 474 -4.67 14.59 21.28
CA ASP A 474 -4.59 14.43 19.82
C ASP A 474 -3.92 13.11 19.40
N GLY A 475 -3.74 12.17 20.34
CA GLY A 475 -3.25 10.82 20.09
C GLY A 475 -1.80 10.76 19.61
N TRP A 476 -1.00 11.79 19.89
CA TRP A 476 0.38 11.96 19.44
C TRP A 476 0.50 11.93 17.91
N ARG A 477 -0.49 12.50 17.21
CA ARG A 477 -0.54 12.57 15.75
C ARG A 477 -0.60 14.02 15.30
N CYS A 478 -0.01 14.30 14.14
CA CYS A 478 -0.26 15.55 13.46
C CYS A 478 -1.74 15.65 13.04
N ALA A 479 -2.45 16.67 13.49
CA ALA A 479 -3.87 16.86 13.21
C ALA A 479 -4.16 17.18 11.74
N VAL A 480 -3.19 17.73 10.99
CA VAL A 480 -3.35 17.98 9.55
C VAL A 480 -3.85 16.70 8.85
N PRO A 481 -4.95 16.78 8.08
CA PRO A 481 -5.57 15.63 7.42
C PRO A 481 -4.58 14.82 6.58
N ALA A 482 -4.79 13.51 6.52
CA ALA A 482 -3.95 12.55 5.80
C ALA A 482 -2.49 12.41 6.29
N CYS A 483 -1.98 13.30 7.15
CA CYS A 483 -0.61 13.22 7.63
C CYS A 483 -0.39 12.02 8.56
N THR A 484 0.68 11.26 8.35
CA THR A 484 0.97 10.09 9.20
C THR A 484 2.03 10.34 10.29
N ALA A 485 2.54 11.57 10.41
CA ALA A 485 3.59 11.97 11.34
C ALA A 485 3.14 11.92 12.81
N ARG A 486 4.02 11.41 13.68
CA ARG A 486 3.84 11.35 15.15
C ARG A 486 5.01 11.98 15.92
N ALA A 487 6.11 12.32 15.26
CA ALA A 487 7.27 12.97 15.86
C ALA A 487 7.32 14.46 15.56
N SER A 488 8.12 15.15 16.38
CA SER A 488 8.40 16.59 16.26
C SER A 488 7.11 17.39 16.22
N LEU A 489 6.18 17.05 17.11
CA LEU A 489 4.89 17.72 17.21
C LEU A 489 5.08 19.05 17.95
N HIS A 490 4.47 20.09 17.40
CA HIS A 490 4.36 21.41 17.99
C HIS A 490 2.91 21.63 18.41
N ASP A 491 2.73 22.34 19.52
CA ASP A 491 1.46 22.95 19.87
C ASP A 491 1.23 24.16 18.96
N HIS A 492 0.05 24.24 18.34
CA HIS A 492 -0.31 25.31 17.42
C HIS A 492 -1.67 25.90 17.77
N HIS A 493 -1.71 27.22 17.92
CA HIS A 493 -2.94 27.98 18.09
C HIS A 493 -3.72 28.10 16.79
N VAL A 494 -4.96 27.62 16.75
CA VAL A 494 -5.86 27.71 15.58
C VAL A 494 -6.13 29.18 15.22
N LEU A 495 -6.58 29.97 16.20
CA LEU A 495 -6.52 31.42 16.16
C LEU A 495 -5.18 31.88 16.73
N TYR A 496 -4.35 32.50 15.89
CA TYR A 496 -3.04 33.01 16.32
C TYR A 496 -3.16 33.95 17.52
N ARG A 497 -2.19 33.86 18.44
CA ARG A 497 -2.06 34.78 19.57
C ARG A 497 -1.94 36.25 19.13
N SER A 498 -1.24 36.50 18.02
CA SER A 498 -1.13 37.85 17.44
C SER A 498 -2.45 38.41 16.92
N ARG A 499 -3.50 37.57 16.83
CA ARG A 499 -4.86 37.92 16.39
C ARG A 499 -5.89 37.70 17.51
N GLY A 500 -5.44 37.73 18.77
CA GLY A 500 -6.33 37.62 19.95
C GLY A 500 -6.67 36.19 20.38
N GLY A 501 -6.03 35.17 19.81
CA GLY A 501 -6.22 33.78 20.26
C GLY A 501 -5.65 33.53 21.66
N ASP A 502 -6.44 32.84 22.48
CA ASP A 502 -6.06 32.44 23.84
C ASP A 502 -5.24 31.13 23.85
N HIS A 503 -4.85 30.68 25.05
CA HIS A 503 -4.17 29.40 25.27
C HIS A 503 -5.14 28.27 25.66
N ALA A 504 -6.44 28.44 25.42
CA ALA A 504 -7.42 27.42 25.78
C ALA A 504 -7.23 26.15 24.95
N ARG A 505 -7.62 25.00 25.49
CA ARG A 505 -7.41 23.71 24.79
C ARG A 505 -8.15 23.65 23.46
N ASN A 506 -9.31 24.29 23.36
CA ASN A 506 -10.13 24.35 22.15
C ASN A 506 -9.55 25.29 21.06
N ASN A 507 -8.54 26.11 21.38
CA ASN A 507 -7.79 26.90 20.42
C ASN A 507 -6.44 26.25 20.06
N ARG A 508 -6.12 25.07 20.58
CA ARG A 508 -4.78 24.45 20.46
C ARG A 508 -4.85 23.06 19.85
N VAL A 509 -3.89 22.72 18.99
CA VAL A 509 -3.85 21.43 18.30
C VAL A 509 -2.41 20.98 18.04
N ALA A 510 -2.15 19.68 18.14
CA ALA A 510 -0.86 19.07 17.83
C ALA A 510 -0.66 18.95 16.31
N ILE A 511 0.40 19.57 15.78
CA ILE A 511 0.80 19.46 14.37
C ILE A 511 2.29 19.18 14.26
N CYS A 512 2.74 18.44 13.26
CA CYS A 512 4.18 18.23 13.09
C CYS A 512 4.88 19.55 12.72
N ALA A 513 6.12 19.71 13.18
CA ALA A 513 6.97 20.88 12.94
C ALA A 513 7.01 21.25 11.46
N ALA A 514 7.06 20.24 10.59
CA ALA A 514 7.08 20.47 9.16
C ALA A 514 5.76 21.06 8.62
N HIS A 515 4.59 20.62 9.06
CA HIS A 515 3.32 21.24 8.66
C HIS A 515 3.14 22.61 9.32
N HIS A 516 3.58 22.77 10.56
CA HIS A 516 3.57 24.04 11.26
C HIS A 516 4.39 25.08 10.49
N LEU A 517 5.68 24.82 10.29
CA LEU A 517 6.63 25.78 9.72
C LEU A 517 6.51 25.90 8.20
N ASN A 518 6.35 24.77 7.48
CA ASN A 518 6.37 24.77 6.01
C ASN A 518 4.98 24.71 5.36
N GLY A 519 3.93 24.44 6.14
CA GLY A 519 2.55 24.42 5.67
C GLY A 519 1.83 25.71 6.03
N ILE A 520 1.56 25.88 7.33
CA ILE A 520 0.76 26.98 7.86
C ILE A 520 1.49 28.33 7.72
N HIS A 521 2.71 28.45 8.27
CA HIS A 521 3.49 29.71 8.22
C HIS A 521 3.92 30.12 6.81
N ARG A 522 3.88 29.20 5.84
CA ARG A 522 4.12 29.50 4.41
C ARG A 522 2.82 29.65 3.60
N PHE A 523 1.68 29.81 4.28
CA PHE A 523 0.35 30.03 3.71
C PHE A 523 -0.08 28.97 2.68
N ARG A 524 0.42 27.74 2.80
CA ARG A 524 0.02 26.59 1.98
C ARG A 524 -1.14 25.84 2.60
N ILE A 525 -1.31 25.97 3.91
CA ILE A 525 -2.36 25.34 4.70
C ILE A 525 -3.04 26.43 5.52
N ARG A 526 -4.36 26.36 5.64
CA ARG A 526 -5.14 27.14 6.60
C ARG A 526 -5.96 26.20 7.47
N VAL A 527 -6.19 26.62 8.71
CA VAL A 527 -7.07 25.95 9.66
C VAL A 527 -7.92 26.98 10.37
N HIS A 528 -9.19 26.65 10.61
CA HIS A 528 -10.11 27.44 11.43
C HIS A 528 -11.13 26.51 12.11
N GLY A 529 -11.82 27.00 13.13
CA GLY A 529 -12.80 26.23 13.91
C GLY A 529 -12.35 26.00 15.34
N VAL A 530 -12.88 24.95 15.98
CA VAL A 530 -12.70 24.63 17.39
C VAL A 530 -12.05 23.25 17.55
N ALA A 531 -10.87 23.21 18.15
CA ALA A 531 -10.15 21.97 18.42
C ALA A 531 -10.86 21.13 19.51
N PRO A 532 -10.70 19.79 19.50
CA PRO A 532 -9.90 19.00 18.56
C PRO A 532 -10.65 18.52 17.31
N HIS A 533 -11.99 18.52 17.32
CA HIS A 533 -12.78 17.79 16.31
C HIS A 533 -13.51 18.68 15.30
N ASP A 534 -13.78 19.94 15.63
CA ASP A 534 -14.53 20.89 14.80
C ASP A 534 -13.56 21.81 14.02
N LEU A 535 -12.63 21.20 13.28
CA LEU A 535 -11.57 21.92 12.56
C LEU A 535 -11.75 21.78 11.06
N THR A 536 -11.84 22.90 10.35
CA THR A 536 -11.79 22.94 8.89
C THR A 536 -10.37 23.24 8.42
N TRP A 537 -9.82 22.35 7.60
CA TRP A 537 -8.50 22.47 7.01
C TRP A 537 -8.61 22.76 5.51
N GLN A 538 -7.79 23.70 5.02
CA GLN A 538 -7.60 23.95 3.60
C GLN A 538 -6.14 23.68 3.25
N LEU A 539 -5.87 22.71 2.36
CA LEU A 539 -4.53 22.36 1.90
C LEU A 539 -4.32 22.82 0.46
N GLY A 540 -3.08 23.21 0.14
CA GLY A 540 -2.73 23.70 -1.19
C GLY A 540 -3.44 25.03 -1.51
N VAL A 541 -3.44 25.95 -0.55
CA VAL A 541 -4.07 27.26 -0.70
C VAL A 541 -3.41 28.06 -1.82
N ARG A 542 -4.24 28.73 -2.63
CA ARG A 542 -3.85 29.58 -3.75
C ARG A 542 -4.61 30.90 -3.70
N GLN A 543 -3.97 31.97 -4.16
CA GLN A 543 -4.65 33.26 -4.29
C GLN A 543 -5.64 33.22 -5.46
N GLY A 544 -6.87 33.68 -5.23
CA GLY A 544 -7.91 33.77 -6.27
C GLY A 544 -8.40 32.44 -6.83
N ARG A 545 -8.05 31.30 -6.22
CA ARG A 545 -8.49 29.95 -6.65
C ARG A 545 -8.83 29.08 -5.44
N PRO A 546 -9.75 28.11 -5.58
CA PRO A 546 -10.02 27.15 -4.51
C PRO A 546 -8.75 26.43 -4.05
N PRO A 547 -8.64 26.07 -2.75
CA PRO A 547 -7.58 25.20 -2.26
C PRO A 547 -7.60 23.85 -2.99
N LEU A 548 -6.51 23.10 -2.93
CA LEU A 548 -6.47 21.76 -3.51
C LEU A 548 -7.48 20.82 -2.84
N MET A 549 -7.62 20.95 -1.53
CA MET A 549 -8.40 20.03 -0.69
C MET A 549 -8.93 20.78 0.52
N VAL A 550 -10.21 20.60 0.83
CA VAL A 550 -10.86 21.07 2.05
C VAL A 550 -11.36 19.88 2.84
N THR A 551 -11.13 19.87 4.15
CA THR A 551 -11.67 18.84 5.04
C THR A 551 -12.23 19.46 6.31
N HIS A 552 -13.23 18.81 6.88
CA HIS A 552 -13.68 19.02 8.26
C HIS A 552 -13.24 17.80 9.07
N GLY A 553 -12.30 18.00 10.00
CA GLY A 553 -11.47 16.93 10.53
C GLY A 553 -10.79 16.16 9.39
N ASP A 554 -11.05 14.85 9.31
CA ASP A 554 -10.62 13.99 8.22
C ASP A 554 -11.71 13.71 7.15
N ARG A 555 -12.89 14.33 7.23
CA ARG A 555 -13.93 14.25 6.20
C ARG A 555 -13.68 15.28 5.10
N TYR A 556 -13.74 14.91 3.83
CA TYR A 556 -13.71 15.88 2.73
C TYR A 556 -14.97 16.73 2.71
N VAL A 557 -14.77 18.02 2.49
CA VAL A 557 -15.84 18.97 2.19
C VAL A 557 -15.82 19.16 0.67
N GLN A 558 -16.91 18.79 -0.01
CA GLN A 558 -17.04 19.10 -1.43
C GLN A 558 -16.99 20.62 -1.60
N THR A 559 -16.11 21.07 -2.49
CA THR A 559 -15.85 22.49 -2.78
C THR A 559 -16.54 22.90 -4.06
#